data_AF-A0A3P3R044-F1
#
_entry.id   AF-A0A3P3R044-F1
#
_cell.length_a   1.000
_cell.length_b   1.000
_cell.length_c   1.000
_cell.angle_alpha   90.00
_cell.angle_beta   90.00
_cell.angle_gamma   90.00
#
_symmetry.space_group_name_H-M   'P 1'
#
loop_
_entity.id
_entity.type
_entity.pdbx_description
1 polymer ?
#
loop_
_entity_poly.entity_id
_entity_poly.type
_entity_poly.pdbx_seq_one_letter_code
_entity_poly.pdbx_strand_id
1 'polypeptide(L)'
;MLLDEERYASVIEYGKDAVIKINEGNLKEGFEIADKGWDAFPESGANWNQGYGYAKNFFKKALENNDLVNAKIWLERMTENNDNLHLFDEELEHMKAKYAYENGELDKAFEIWRKLVKIKAVSYRYFDNDDPKYKEFYKSRK
;
A
#
# COMPACT_ATOMS: atom_id res chain seq x y z
N MET A 1 13.94 10.61 -4.62
CA MET A 1 15.35 10.15 -4.53
C MET A 1 15.39 8.63 -4.48
N LEU A 2 16.53 8.01 -4.78
CA LEU A 2 16.75 6.55 -4.68
C LEU A 2 17.95 6.29 -3.76
N LEU A 3 17.77 5.39 -2.79
CA LEU A 3 18.86 4.84 -2.00
C LEU A 3 19.74 3.97 -2.89
N ASP A 4 21.04 4.05 -2.65
CA ASP A 4 22.00 3.11 -3.22
C ASP A 4 21.69 1.67 -2.77
N GLU A 5 22.21 0.71 -3.54
CA GLU A 5 21.86 -0.70 -3.38
C GLU A 5 22.27 -1.26 -2.01
N GLU A 6 23.42 -0.84 -1.47
CA GLU A 6 23.93 -1.34 -0.19
C GLU A 6 23.05 -0.86 0.97
N ARG A 7 22.72 0.44 1.00
CA ARG A 7 21.82 0.98 2.02
C ARG A 7 20.40 0.47 1.87
N TYR A 8 19.94 0.25 0.64
CA TYR A 8 18.62 -0.31 0.43
C TYR A 8 18.54 -1.79 0.82
N ALA A 9 19.62 -2.55 0.64
CA ALA A 9 19.68 -3.95 1.06
C ALA A 9 19.42 -4.10 2.57
N SER A 10 19.99 -3.24 3.41
CA SER A 10 19.77 -3.31 4.87
C SER A 10 18.30 -3.08 5.27
N VAL A 11 17.63 -2.13 4.63
CA VAL A 11 16.18 -1.89 4.77
C VAL A 11 15.37 -3.12 4.32
N ILE A 12 15.77 -3.73 3.20
CA ILE A 12 15.07 -4.87 2.62
C ILE A 12 15.21 -6.13 3.48
N GLU A 13 16.32 -6.33 4.20
CA GLU A 13 16.46 -7.47 5.12
C GLU A 13 15.38 -7.44 6.21
N TYR A 14 15.12 -6.28 6.83
CA TYR A 14 13.97 -6.12 7.74
C TYR A 14 12.65 -6.46 7.04
N GLY A 15 12.48 -5.99 5.81
CA GLY A 15 11.28 -6.29 5.02
C GLY A 15 11.07 -7.79 4.78
N LYS A 16 12.14 -8.54 4.49
CA LYS A 16 12.10 -9.99 4.30
C LYS A 16 11.75 -10.72 5.59
N ASP A 17 12.43 -10.38 6.69
CA ASP A 17 12.19 -10.98 8.00
C ASP A 17 10.75 -10.75 8.46
N ALA A 18 10.24 -9.52 8.28
CA ALA A 18 8.85 -9.18 8.56
C ALA A 18 7.86 -10.06 7.77
N VAL A 19 8.09 -10.23 6.46
CA VAL A 19 7.24 -11.07 5.61
C VAL A 19 7.26 -12.53 6.04
N ILE A 20 8.43 -13.07 6.43
CA ILE A 20 8.55 -14.44 6.95
C ILE A 20 7.66 -14.58 8.19
N LYS A 21 7.79 -13.68 9.16
CA LYS A 21 6.98 -13.71 10.40
C LYS A 21 5.49 -13.59 10.13
N ILE A 22 5.07 -12.69 9.24
CA ILE A 22 3.67 -12.55 8.84
C ILE A 22 3.14 -13.85 8.24
N ASN A 23 3.91 -14.48 7.33
CA ASN A 23 3.50 -15.72 6.67
C ASN A 23 3.45 -16.93 7.64
N GLU A 24 4.21 -16.88 8.75
CA GLU A 24 4.12 -17.86 9.84
C GLU A 24 2.94 -17.61 10.79
N GLY A 25 2.15 -16.55 10.57
CA GLY A 25 1.04 -16.13 11.42
C GLY A 25 1.46 -15.26 12.62
N ASN A 26 2.74 -14.93 12.75
CA ASN A 26 3.28 -14.07 13.79
C ASN A 26 3.09 -12.58 13.43
N LEU A 27 1.83 -12.16 13.21
CA LEU A 27 1.48 -10.85 12.64
C LEU A 27 2.06 -9.67 13.43
N LYS A 28 1.92 -9.69 14.76
CA LYS A 28 2.44 -8.62 15.62
C LYS A 28 3.96 -8.44 15.46
N GLU A 29 4.70 -9.53 15.60
CA GLU A 29 6.16 -9.51 15.46
C GLU A 29 6.57 -9.08 14.05
N GLY A 30 5.87 -9.58 13.02
CA GLY A 30 6.14 -9.24 11.65
C GLY A 30 5.94 -7.75 11.34
N PHE A 31 4.85 -7.13 11.80
CA PHE A 31 4.65 -5.69 11.62
C PHE A 31 5.60 -4.83 12.46
N GLU A 32 5.97 -5.27 13.67
CA GLU A 32 7.02 -4.60 14.47
C GLU A 32 8.39 -4.61 13.76
N ILE A 33 8.73 -5.69 13.04
CA ILE A 33 9.95 -5.74 12.22
C ILE A 33 9.80 -4.84 10.99
N ALA A 34 8.64 -4.80 10.36
CA ALA A 34 8.37 -3.92 9.22
C ALA A 34 8.53 -2.44 9.59
N ASP A 35 8.08 -2.05 10.78
CA ASP A 35 8.28 -0.69 11.32
C ASP A 35 9.77 -0.36 11.45
N LYS A 36 10.59 -1.28 11.96
CA LYS A 36 12.05 -1.09 12.03
C LYS A 36 12.68 -0.89 10.66
N GLY A 37 12.20 -1.60 9.65
CA GLY A 37 12.67 -1.42 8.28
C GLY A 37 12.25 -0.08 7.67
N TRP A 38 11.05 0.41 7.99
CA TRP A 38 10.62 1.76 7.62
C TRP A 38 11.49 2.85 8.28
N ASP A 39 11.81 2.69 9.57
CA ASP A 39 12.65 3.63 10.32
C ASP A 39 14.13 3.58 9.91
N ALA A 40 14.55 2.49 9.25
CA ALA A 40 15.92 2.35 8.74
C ALA A 40 16.17 3.15 7.45
N PHE A 41 15.14 3.70 6.80
CA PHE A 41 15.33 4.65 5.70
C PHE A 41 15.95 5.96 6.23
N PRO A 42 17.02 6.48 5.62
CA PRO A 42 17.60 7.76 6.01
C PRO A 42 16.57 8.89 5.91
N GLU A 43 16.50 9.78 6.92
CA GLU A 43 15.65 10.97 6.89
C GLU A 43 14.13 10.69 6.67
N SER A 44 13.65 9.46 6.94
CA SER A 44 12.29 8.93 6.69
C SER A 44 12.09 8.23 5.35
N GLY A 45 11.41 7.07 5.39
CA GLY A 45 10.94 6.34 4.22
C GLY A 45 10.04 7.16 3.30
N ALA A 46 9.39 8.22 3.79
CA ALA A 46 8.56 9.12 2.99
C ALA A 46 9.35 9.89 1.90
N ASN A 47 10.67 10.05 2.06
CA ASN A 47 11.49 10.85 1.15
C ASN A 47 12.14 10.03 0.01
N TRP A 48 11.91 8.71 -0.01
CA TRP A 48 12.51 7.79 -0.96
C TRP A 48 11.45 7.11 -1.82
N ASN A 49 11.71 7.02 -3.13
CA ASN A 49 10.81 6.32 -4.05
C ASN A 49 10.60 4.85 -3.63
N GLN A 50 11.68 4.20 -3.16
CA GLN A 50 11.61 2.85 -2.61
C GLN A 50 10.72 2.72 -1.36
N GLY A 51 10.58 3.79 -0.57
CA GLY A 51 9.71 3.80 0.61
C GLY A 51 8.25 3.55 0.25
N TYR A 52 7.76 4.14 -0.85
CA TYR A 52 6.40 3.86 -1.33
C TYR A 52 6.20 2.36 -1.61
N GLY A 53 7.17 1.72 -2.28
CA GLY A 53 7.15 0.29 -2.56
C GLY A 53 7.15 -0.56 -1.28
N TYR A 54 7.96 -0.19 -0.31
CA TYR A 54 8.04 -0.83 1.00
C TYR A 54 6.69 -0.73 1.74
N ALA A 55 6.15 0.48 1.89
CA ALA A 55 4.87 0.71 2.55
C ALA A 55 3.71 0.00 1.84
N LYS A 56 3.68 0.04 0.50
CA LYS A 56 2.68 -0.67 -0.30
C LYS A 56 2.69 -2.18 -0.04
N ASN A 57 3.86 -2.79 0.12
CA ASN A 57 3.95 -4.22 0.42
C ASN A 57 3.26 -4.56 1.75
N PHE A 58 3.54 -3.79 2.80
CA PHE A 58 2.95 -4.04 4.12
C PHE A 58 1.49 -3.62 4.23
N PHE A 59 1.05 -2.61 3.48
CA PHE A 59 -0.37 -2.31 3.28
C PHE A 59 -1.12 -3.53 2.73
N LYS A 60 -0.61 -4.15 1.66
CA LYS A 60 -1.24 -5.34 1.07
C LYS A 60 -1.25 -6.52 2.04
N LYS A 61 -0.13 -6.77 2.74
CA LYS A 61 -0.04 -7.83 3.75
C LYS A 61 -1.04 -7.63 4.89
N ALA A 62 -1.27 -6.39 5.31
CA ALA A 62 -2.27 -6.08 6.33
C ALA A 62 -3.69 -6.38 5.83
N LEU A 63 -4.04 -5.97 4.60
CA LEU A 63 -5.34 -6.29 3.99
C LEU A 63 -5.55 -7.80 3.82
N GLU A 64 -4.53 -8.54 3.36
CA GLU A 64 -4.57 -10.00 3.22
C GLU A 64 -4.91 -10.72 4.54
N ASN A 65 -4.53 -10.12 5.67
CA ASN A 65 -4.77 -10.65 7.01
C ASN A 65 -5.96 -9.99 7.74
N ASN A 66 -6.76 -9.18 7.04
CA ASN A 66 -7.86 -8.40 7.61
C ASN A 66 -7.44 -7.47 8.77
N ASP A 67 -6.17 -7.07 8.81
CA ASP A 67 -5.64 -6.16 9.83
C ASP A 67 -5.82 -4.71 9.36
N LEU A 68 -7.04 -4.18 9.55
CA LEU A 68 -7.40 -2.83 9.14
C LEU A 68 -6.64 -1.74 9.92
N VAL A 69 -6.10 -2.05 11.10
CA VAL A 69 -5.31 -1.12 11.89
C VAL A 69 -3.96 -0.91 11.21
N ASN A 70 -3.23 -1.99 10.94
CA ASN A 70 -1.95 -1.89 10.24
C ASN A 70 -2.14 -1.40 8.79
N ALA A 71 -3.20 -1.81 8.11
CA ALA A 71 -3.48 -1.32 6.76
C ALA A 71 -3.63 0.20 6.72
N LYS A 72 -4.28 0.80 7.72
CA LYS A 72 -4.39 2.26 7.82
C LYS A 72 -3.03 2.93 7.99
N ILE A 73 -2.21 2.43 8.91
CA ILE A 73 -0.87 2.96 9.19
C ILE A 73 0.00 2.96 7.91
N TRP A 74 0.03 1.83 7.20
CA TRP A 74 0.82 1.73 5.97
C TRP A 74 0.27 2.58 4.83
N LEU A 75 -1.06 2.75 4.73
CA LEU A 75 -1.67 3.67 3.77
C LEU A 75 -1.33 5.14 4.07
N GLU A 76 -1.27 5.52 5.34
CA GLU A 76 -0.84 6.87 5.77
C GLU A 76 0.62 7.11 5.38
N ARG A 77 1.51 6.14 5.57
CA ARG A 77 2.92 6.22 5.10
C ARG A 77 3.04 6.32 3.58
N MET A 78 2.21 5.60 2.83
CA MET A 78 2.13 5.75 1.36
C MET A 78 1.66 7.15 0.97
N THR A 79 0.69 7.70 1.71
CA THR A 79 0.16 9.04 1.49
C THR A 79 1.23 10.09 1.75
N GLU A 80 1.90 10.04 2.91
CA GLU A 80 3.00 10.95 3.24
C GLU A 80 4.12 10.89 2.20
N ASN A 81 4.53 9.69 1.78
CA ASN A 81 5.55 9.53 0.75
C ASN A 81 5.14 10.19 -0.57
N ASN A 82 3.90 9.95 -0.99
CA ASN A 82 3.42 10.47 -2.27
C ASN A 82 3.07 11.96 -2.22
N ASP A 83 2.71 12.50 -1.06
CA ASP A 83 2.57 13.95 -0.86
C ASP A 83 3.93 14.67 -0.99
N ASN A 84 5.04 13.98 -0.67
CA ASN A 84 6.38 14.53 -0.85
C ASN A 84 6.91 14.37 -2.28
N LEU A 85 6.60 13.25 -2.95
CA LEU A 85 7.26 12.87 -4.21
C LEU A 85 6.36 12.92 -5.44
N HIS A 86 5.04 12.80 -5.29
CA HIS A 86 4.03 12.80 -6.35
C HIS A 86 4.34 11.82 -7.51
N LEU A 87 4.81 10.62 -7.17
CA LEU A 87 5.22 9.61 -8.16
C LEU A 87 4.12 8.58 -8.46
N PHE A 88 3.11 8.47 -7.61
CA PHE A 88 2.14 7.37 -7.59
C PHE A 88 0.70 7.84 -7.31
N ASP A 89 0.34 9.08 -7.65
CA ASP A 89 -0.95 9.70 -7.32
C ASP A 89 -2.16 8.79 -7.62
N GLU A 90 -2.28 8.26 -8.85
CA GLU A 90 -3.42 7.41 -9.20
C GLU A 90 -3.36 6.01 -8.57
N GLU A 91 -2.16 5.45 -8.33
CA GLU A 91 -2.03 4.19 -7.61
C GLU A 91 -2.43 4.36 -6.14
N LEU A 92 -2.04 5.47 -5.51
CA LEU A 92 -2.39 5.78 -4.13
C LEU A 92 -3.91 5.91 -3.98
N GLU A 93 -4.58 6.62 -4.89
CA GLU A 93 -6.05 6.71 -4.88
C GLU A 93 -6.70 5.34 -5.02
N HIS A 94 -6.15 4.44 -5.84
CA HIS A 94 -6.64 3.05 -5.91
C HIS A 94 -6.46 2.32 -4.57
N MET A 95 -5.33 2.50 -3.88
CA MET A 95 -5.08 1.90 -2.56
C MET A 95 -6.02 2.47 -1.48
N LYS A 96 -6.33 3.77 -1.52
CA LYS A 96 -7.34 4.40 -0.65
C LYS A 96 -8.74 3.81 -0.90
N ALA A 97 -9.11 3.57 -2.15
CA ALA A 97 -10.38 2.93 -2.49
C ALA A 97 -10.46 1.48 -1.97
N LYS A 98 -9.37 0.71 -2.09
CA LYS A 98 -9.30 -0.64 -1.50
C LYS A 98 -9.50 -0.62 0.00
N TYR A 99 -8.78 0.24 0.72
CA TYR A 99 -8.96 0.36 2.17
C TYR A 99 -10.38 0.74 2.53
N ALA A 100 -10.97 1.74 1.85
CA ALA A 100 -12.36 2.13 2.06
C ALA A 100 -13.33 0.95 1.85
N TYR A 101 -13.11 0.14 0.81
CA TYR A 101 -13.92 -1.04 0.55
C TYR A 101 -13.82 -2.07 1.70
N GLU A 102 -12.60 -2.44 2.11
CA GLU A 102 -12.38 -3.40 3.19
C GLU A 102 -12.88 -2.89 4.54
N ASN A 103 -12.85 -1.57 4.76
CA ASN A 103 -13.38 -0.91 5.96
C ASN A 103 -14.90 -0.71 5.93
N GLY A 104 -15.60 -1.18 4.89
CA GLY A 104 -17.05 -1.05 4.74
C GLY A 104 -17.54 0.34 4.29
N GLU A 105 -16.63 1.27 3.98
CA GLU A 105 -16.94 2.59 3.40
C GLU A 105 -17.22 2.48 1.88
N LEU A 106 -18.19 1.64 1.51
CA LEU A 106 -18.43 1.23 0.12
C LEU A 106 -18.73 2.40 -0.83
N ASP A 107 -19.49 3.40 -0.38
CA ASP A 107 -19.81 4.58 -1.20
C ASP A 107 -18.56 5.39 -1.54
N LYS A 108 -17.64 5.52 -0.58
CA LYS A 108 -16.37 6.22 -0.75
C LYS A 108 -15.47 5.45 -1.71
N ALA A 109 -15.35 4.13 -1.55
CA ALA A 109 -14.60 3.28 -2.46
C ALA A 109 -15.11 3.42 -3.90
N PHE A 110 -16.43 3.35 -4.10
CA PHE A 110 -17.06 3.52 -5.40
C PHE A 110 -16.77 4.90 -6.02
N GLU A 111 -16.92 5.99 -5.27
CA GLU A 111 -16.69 7.34 -5.79
C GLU A 111 -15.23 7.57 -6.19
N ILE A 112 -14.26 7.01 -5.46
CA ILE A 112 -12.84 7.09 -5.85
C ILE A 112 -12.60 6.32 -7.15
N TRP A 113 -13.04 5.06 -7.23
CA TRP A 113 -12.86 4.26 -8.44
C TRP A 113 -13.58 4.84 -9.66
N ARG A 114 -14.78 5.40 -9.47
CA ARG A 114 -15.54 6.08 -10.52
C ARG A 114 -14.77 7.26 -11.11
N LYS A 115 -13.99 7.97 -10.30
CA LYS A 115 -13.11 9.05 -10.79
C LYS A 115 -11.89 8.46 -11.51
N LEU A 116 -11.22 7.47 -10.94
CA LEU A 116 -10.02 6.86 -11.52
C LEU A 116 -10.28 6.25 -12.91
N VAL A 117 -11.36 5.51 -13.10
CA VAL A 117 -11.61 4.86 -14.41
C VAL A 117 -11.89 5.84 -15.55
N LYS A 118 -12.22 7.11 -15.25
CA LYS A 118 -12.41 8.16 -16.25
C LYS A 118 -11.09 8.70 -16.78
N ILE A 119 -9.98 8.48 -16.07
CA ILE A 119 -8.64 8.86 -16.52
C ILE A 119 -8.25 7.89 -17.63
N LYS A 120 -8.13 8.37 -18.87
CA LYS A 120 -7.93 7.53 -20.06
C LYS A 120 -6.72 6.60 -19.95
N ALA A 121 -5.62 7.07 -19.36
CA ALA A 121 -4.39 6.30 -19.17
C ALA A 121 -4.50 5.23 -18.07
N VAL A 122 -5.42 5.40 -17.12
CA VAL A 122 -5.68 4.45 -16.04
C VAL A 122 -6.76 3.46 -16.45
N SER A 123 -7.95 3.95 -16.83
CA SER A 123 -9.10 3.12 -17.17
C SER A 123 -9.31 2.02 -16.10
N TYR A 124 -9.39 0.75 -16.48
CA TYR A 124 -9.52 -0.38 -15.55
C TYR A 124 -8.17 -0.99 -15.12
N ARG A 125 -7.02 -0.40 -15.48
CA ARG A 125 -5.69 -1.02 -15.31
C ARG A 125 -5.40 -1.47 -13.88
N TYR A 126 -5.79 -0.68 -12.88
CA TYR A 126 -5.56 -1.05 -11.48
C TYR A 126 -6.43 -2.20 -10.98
N PHE A 127 -7.54 -2.50 -11.66
CA PHE A 127 -8.35 -3.67 -11.37
C PHE A 127 -7.82 -4.95 -12.03
N ASP A 128 -7.09 -4.84 -13.14
CA ASP A 128 -6.78 -6.00 -13.98
C ASP A 128 -5.79 -6.98 -13.33
N ASN A 129 -4.99 -6.52 -12.36
CA ASN A 129 -4.03 -7.35 -11.61
C ASN A 129 -4.32 -7.36 -10.09
N ASP A 130 -5.55 -7.04 -9.69
CA ASP A 130 -5.97 -7.02 -8.29
C ASP A 130 -6.99 -8.11 -8.00
N ASP A 131 -7.41 -8.23 -6.74
CA ASP A 131 -8.51 -9.13 -6.37
C ASP A 131 -9.77 -8.80 -7.21
N PRO A 132 -10.35 -9.78 -7.92
CA PRO A 132 -11.54 -9.58 -8.74
C PRO A 132 -12.71 -8.90 -8.02
N LYS A 133 -12.84 -9.10 -6.70
CA LYS A 133 -13.94 -8.56 -5.89
C LYS A 133 -14.09 -7.04 -6.03
N TYR A 134 -12.97 -6.30 -6.16
CA TYR A 134 -13.01 -4.85 -6.32
C TYR A 134 -13.62 -4.43 -7.66
N LYS A 135 -13.25 -5.13 -8.74
CA LYS A 135 -13.77 -4.86 -10.09
C LYS A 135 -15.24 -5.24 -10.19
N GLU A 136 -15.62 -6.36 -9.58
CA GLU A 136 -17.00 -6.83 -9.53
C GLU A 136 -17.89 -5.86 -8.75
N PHE A 137 -17.44 -5.40 -7.59
CA PHE A 137 -18.12 -4.35 -6.83
C PHE A 137 -18.29 -3.05 -7.64
N TYR A 138 -17.22 -2.56 -8.27
CA TYR A 138 -17.31 -1.34 -9.07
C TYR A 138 -18.33 -1.47 -10.21
N LYS A 139 -18.35 -2.63 -10.88
CA LYS A 139 -19.28 -2.92 -11.98
C LYS A 139 -20.73 -3.11 -11.51
N SER A 140 -20.96 -3.64 -10.31
CA SER A 140 -22.32 -3.88 -9.80
C SER A 140 -23.08 -2.59 -9.44
N ARG A 141 -22.36 -1.48 -9.25
CA ARG A 141 -22.90 -0.15 -8.94
C ARG A 141 -22.94 0.82 -10.13
N LYS A 142 -22.43 0.41 -11.29
CA LYS A 142 -22.42 1.20 -12.52
C LYS A 142 -23.73 1.05 -13.28
#